data_AF-A0A0S2DAA2-F1
#
_entry.id   AF-A0A0S2DAA2-F1
#
_cell.length_a   1.000
_cell.length_b   1.000
_cell.length_c   1.000
_cell.angle_alpha   90.00
_cell.angle_beta   90.00
_cell.angle_gamma   90.00
#
_symmetry.space_group_name_H-M   'P 1'
#
loop_
_entity.id
_entity.type
_entity.pdbx_description
1 polymer ?
#
loop_
_entity_poly.entity_id
_entity_poly.type
_entity_poly.pdbx_seq_one_letter_code
_entity_poly.pdbx_strand_id
1 'polypeptide(L)'
;MSKFKVEVATGSDGSIAFDVPLKITKRGYRKLVQLTGPKTAERPWDTQPTALQRALSRAERWRRMLESGEATSINDLAAKEGTDFSYIARLLNLTTLAPQLVAAILDDTLPSGTTVNDLAINPPLLWSEQLNGLYAKRGK
;
A
#
# COMPACT_ATOMS: atom_id res chain seq x y z
N MET A 1 28.62 16.51 1.82
CA MET A 1 27.42 16.80 2.63
C MET A 1 27.47 18.26 3.03
N SER A 2 26.64 19.12 2.42
CA SER A 2 26.63 20.56 2.73
C SER A 2 25.82 20.77 4.01
N LYS A 3 26.44 21.33 5.06
CA LYS A 3 25.74 21.71 6.28
C LYS A 3 24.89 22.94 5.97
N PHE A 4 23.56 22.82 6.07
CA PHE A 4 22.68 23.98 6.03
C PHE A 4 22.88 24.78 7.31
N LYS A 5 23.29 26.05 7.17
CA LYS A 5 23.38 26.99 8.27
C LYS A 5 21.98 27.53 8.51
N VAL A 6 21.33 27.10 9.59
CA VAL A 6 20.02 27.62 10.00
C VAL A 6 20.28 28.90 10.78
N GLU A 7 19.79 30.03 10.27
CA GLU A 7 19.81 31.29 11.00
C GLU A 7 18.63 31.33 11.95
N VAL A 8 18.91 31.50 13.24
CA VAL A 8 17.92 31.51 14.31
C VAL A 8 17.85 32.92 14.88
N ALA A 9 16.71 33.58 14.73
CA ALA A 9 16.41 34.86 15.33
C ALA A 9 15.53 34.65 16.56
N THR A 10 15.84 35.33 17.67
CA THR A 10 15.02 35.30 18.89
C THR A 10 14.37 36.67 19.07
N GLY A 11 13.04 36.70 19.14
CA GLY A 11 12.25 37.88 19.43
C GLY A 11 12.36 38.29 20.90
N SER A 12 12.09 39.57 21.19
CA SER A 12 12.13 40.11 22.55
C SER A 12 11.08 39.51 23.50
N ASP A 13 10.09 38.82 22.95
CA ASP A 13 9.04 38.05 23.62
C ASP A 13 9.43 36.58 23.89
N GLY A 14 10.65 36.19 23.52
CA GLY A 14 11.14 34.80 23.64
C GLY A 14 10.72 33.88 22.49
N SER A 15 10.08 34.42 21.44
CA SER A 15 9.77 33.65 20.23
C SER A 15 11.04 33.35 19.43
N ILE A 16 11.11 32.18 18.80
CA ILE A 16 12.26 31.76 17.99
C ILE A 16 11.81 31.57 16.54
N ALA A 17 12.39 32.34 15.62
CA ALA A 17 12.16 32.24 14.18
C ALA A 17 13.41 31.69 13.48
N PHE A 18 13.23 30.78 12.54
CA PHE A 18 14.33 30.23 11.74
C PHE A 18 13.86 29.88 10.33
N ASP A 19 14.72 30.13 9.35
CA ASP A 19 14.44 29.84 7.94
C ASP A 19 14.94 28.46 7.55
N VAL A 20 14.03 27.61 7.04
CA VAL A 20 14.36 26.26 6.55
C VAL A 20 14.05 26.17 5.05
N PRO A 21 15.02 25.83 4.20
CA PRO A 21 14.74 25.60 2.79
C PRO A 21 13.81 24.38 2.63
N LEU A 22 12.67 24.60 1.99
CA LEU A 22 11.66 23.57 1.72
C LEU A 22 11.45 23.40 0.22
N LYS A 23 11.34 22.15 -0.21
CA LYS A 23 11.04 21.79 -1.59
C LYS A 23 9.61 21.28 -1.66
N ILE A 24 8.75 21.98 -2.39
CA ILE A 24 7.37 21.56 -2.63
C ILE A 24 7.35 20.70 -3.90
N THR A 25 6.93 19.45 -3.78
CA THR A 25 6.75 18.52 -4.91
C THR A 25 5.29 18.07 -4.99
N LYS A 26 4.85 17.57 -6.16
CA LYS A 26 3.48 17.02 -6.35
C LYS A 26 3.55 15.51 -6.48
N ARG A 27 2.69 14.79 -5.76
CA ARG A 27 2.43 13.35 -5.98
C ARG A 27 0.94 13.18 -6.26
N GLY A 28 0.59 13.05 -7.54
CA GLY A 28 -0.80 13.08 -8.00
C GLY A 28 -1.46 14.44 -7.69
N TYR A 29 -2.65 14.42 -7.07
CA TYR A 29 -3.41 15.63 -6.71
C TYR A 29 -3.00 16.29 -5.37
N ARG A 30 -2.07 15.69 -4.61
CA ARG A 30 -1.66 16.21 -3.29
C ARG A 30 -0.34 16.99 -3.38
N LYS A 31 -0.31 18.19 -2.76
CA LYS A 31 0.92 18.97 -2.53
C LYS A 31 1.73 18.28 -1.42
N LEU A 32 3.00 17.98 -1.71
CA LEU A 32 3.94 17.41 -0.77
C LEU A 32 4.94 18.50 -0.37
N VAL A 33 5.06 18.78 0.92
CA VAL A 33 6.12 19.66 1.47
C VAL A 33 7.24 18.76 1.96
N GLN A 34 8.41 18.84 1.33
CA GLN A 34 9.63 18.12 1.73
C GLN A 34 10.61 19.11 2.35
N LEU A 35 11.09 18.81 3.57
CA LEU A 35 12.21 19.58 4.16
C LEU A 35 13.49 19.29 3.37
N THR A 36 14.26 20.33 3.05
CA THR A 36 15.57 20.20 2.41
C THR A 36 16.62 20.11 3.52
N GLY A 37 16.87 18.90 4.04
CA GLY A 37 17.82 18.63 5.12
C GLY A 37 18.50 17.27 4.97
N PRO A 38 19.44 16.88 5.86
CA PRO A 38 20.06 15.55 5.83
C PRO A 38 18.98 14.47 5.88
N LYS A 39 19.19 13.39 5.11
CA LYS A 39 18.26 12.28 4.80
C LYS A 39 17.08 12.21 5.79
N THR A 40 15.93 12.75 5.40
CA THR A 40 14.66 12.52 6.09
C THR A 40 14.53 11.01 6.31
N ALA A 41 14.19 10.57 7.52
CA ALA A 41 13.93 9.16 7.79
C ALA A 41 13.02 8.60 6.69
N GLU A 42 13.41 7.48 6.08
CA GLU A 42 12.64 6.84 5.01
C GLU A 42 11.23 6.58 5.55
N ARG A 43 10.24 7.23 4.94
CA ARG A 43 8.87 7.07 5.37
C ARG A 43 8.38 5.72 4.84
N PRO A 44 7.49 5.02 5.54
CA PRO A 44 6.97 3.73 5.08
C PRO A 44 6.38 3.75 3.65
N TRP A 45 5.89 4.93 3.20
CA TRP A 45 5.33 5.13 1.85
C TRP A 45 6.33 5.64 0.81
N ASP A 46 7.61 5.83 1.17
CA ASP A 46 8.69 6.12 0.23
C ASP A 46 9.16 4.83 -0.47
N THR A 47 8.91 3.67 0.15
CA THR A 47 9.17 2.34 -0.41
C THR A 47 8.20 2.02 -1.55
N GLN A 48 8.72 1.40 -2.62
CA GLN A 48 7.88 0.90 -3.71
C GLN A 48 6.99 -0.24 -3.20
N PRO A 49 5.66 -0.19 -3.44
CA PRO A 49 4.78 -1.24 -2.97
C PRO A 49 5.10 -2.57 -3.64
N THR A 50 5.03 -3.65 -2.87
CA THR A 50 5.29 -5.01 -3.35
C THR A 50 4.20 -5.46 -4.34
N ALA A 51 4.47 -6.53 -5.08
CA ALA A 51 3.48 -7.08 -6.02
C ALA A 51 2.18 -7.50 -5.31
N LEU A 52 2.28 -8.04 -4.10
CA LEU A 52 1.14 -8.41 -3.26
C LEU A 52 0.34 -7.19 -2.80
N GLN A 53 1.01 -6.13 -2.32
CA GLN A 53 0.35 -4.87 -1.95
C GLN A 53 -0.39 -4.23 -3.14
N ARG A 54 0.23 -4.25 -4.34
CA ARG A 54 -0.42 -3.77 -5.57
C ARG A 54 -1.63 -4.63 -5.97
N ALA A 55 -1.53 -5.95 -5.84
CA ALA A 55 -2.65 -6.84 -6.13
C ALA A 55 -3.83 -6.62 -5.17
N LEU A 56 -3.55 -6.52 -3.86
CA LEU A 56 -4.56 -6.24 -2.83
C LEU A 56 -5.25 -4.89 -3.07
N SER A 57 -4.48 -3.83 -3.32
CA SER A 57 -5.06 -2.50 -3.61
C SER A 57 -5.92 -2.48 -4.89
N ARG A 58 -5.55 -3.24 -5.93
CA ARG A 58 -6.43 -3.41 -7.11
C ARG A 58 -7.70 -4.14 -6.76
N ALA A 59 -7.61 -5.26 -6.03
CA ALA A 59 -8.76 -6.04 -5.62
C ALA A 59 -9.77 -5.19 -4.83
N GLU A 60 -9.30 -4.38 -3.88
CA GLU A 60 -10.13 -3.45 -3.12
C GLU A 60 -10.76 -2.35 -3.99
N ARG A 61 -10.01 -1.80 -4.97
CA ARG A 61 -10.57 -0.84 -5.93
C ARG A 61 -11.69 -1.47 -6.75
N TRP A 62 -11.46 -2.67 -7.28
CA TRP A 62 -12.43 -3.39 -8.08
C TRP A 62 -13.67 -3.78 -7.28
N ARG A 63 -13.51 -4.23 -6.04
CA ARG A 63 -14.61 -4.47 -5.10
C ARG A 63 -15.46 -3.21 -4.93
N ARG A 64 -14.83 -2.05 -4.71
CA ARG A 64 -15.54 -0.77 -4.60
C ARG A 64 -16.27 -0.38 -5.88
N MET A 65 -15.68 -0.62 -7.06
CA MET A 65 -16.34 -0.34 -8.34
C MET A 65 -17.60 -1.20 -8.54
N LEU A 66 -17.55 -2.46 -8.10
CA LEU A 66 -18.71 -3.35 -8.14
C LEU A 66 -19.78 -2.93 -7.12
N GLU A 67 -19.37 -2.59 -5.90
CA GLU A 67 -20.30 -2.15 -4.84
C GLU A 67 -20.95 -0.79 -5.12
N SER A 68 -20.23 0.13 -5.76
CA SER A 68 -20.74 1.45 -6.14
C SER A 68 -21.64 1.40 -7.38
N GLY A 69 -21.64 0.27 -8.11
CA GLY A 69 -22.27 0.15 -9.42
C GLY A 69 -21.51 0.84 -10.55
N GLU A 70 -20.30 1.36 -10.31
CA GLU A 70 -19.42 1.86 -11.38
C GLU A 70 -19.12 0.76 -12.40
N ALA A 71 -18.99 -0.49 -11.97
CA ALA A 71 -18.99 -1.67 -12.83
C ALA A 71 -20.19 -2.56 -12.49
N THR A 72 -20.92 -2.99 -13.52
CA THR A 72 -22.17 -3.76 -13.36
C THR A 72 -21.92 -5.25 -13.14
N SER A 73 -20.76 -5.76 -13.59
CA SER A 73 -20.35 -7.15 -13.45
C SER A 73 -18.84 -7.28 -13.55
N ILE A 74 -18.31 -8.46 -13.23
CA ILE A 74 -16.87 -8.76 -13.41
C ILE A 74 -16.49 -8.72 -14.91
N ASN A 75 -17.39 -9.10 -15.82
CA ASN A 75 -17.14 -9.00 -17.28
C ASN A 75 -17.01 -7.54 -17.73
N ASP A 76 -17.91 -6.67 -17.27
CA ASP A 76 -17.85 -5.23 -17.52
C ASP A 76 -16.57 -4.62 -16.95
N LEU A 77 -16.22 -5.00 -15.72
CA LEU A 77 -14.99 -4.57 -15.07
C LEU A 77 -13.74 -5.03 -15.84
N ALA A 78 -13.72 -6.26 -16.36
CA ALA A 78 -12.64 -6.81 -17.17
C ALA A 78 -12.45 -6.01 -18.47
N ALA A 79 -13.55 -5.66 -19.14
CA ALA A 79 -13.53 -4.80 -20.32
C ALA A 79 -12.98 -3.40 -20.01
N LYS A 80 -13.40 -2.79 -18.88
CA LYS A 80 -12.92 -1.47 -18.45
C LYS A 80 -11.43 -1.43 -18.10
N GLU A 81 -10.93 -2.48 -17.48
CA GLU A 81 -9.53 -2.57 -17.03
C GLU A 81 -8.61 -3.18 -18.11
N GLY A 82 -9.17 -3.62 -19.25
CA GLY A 82 -8.40 -4.21 -20.35
C GLY A 82 -7.72 -5.52 -19.98
N THR A 83 -8.36 -6.34 -19.14
CA THR A 83 -7.83 -7.61 -18.63
C THR A 83 -8.89 -8.72 -18.74
N ASP A 84 -8.55 -9.94 -18.34
CA ASP A 84 -9.46 -11.07 -18.43
C ASP A 84 -10.30 -11.27 -17.17
N PHE A 85 -11.50 -11.81 -17.36
CA PHE A 85 -12.43 -12.14 -16.28
C PHE A 85 -11.79 -13.01 -15.20
N SER A 86 -11.04 -14.04 -15.60
CA SER A 86 -10.47 -15.02 -14.67
C SER A 86 -9.43 -14.39 -13.75
N TYR A 87 -8.64 -13.45 -14.26
CA TYR A 87 -7.68 -12.70 -13.49
C TYR A 87 -8.35 -11.80 -12.45
N ILE A 88 -9.38 -11.05 -12.85
CA ILE A 88 -10.13 -10.21 -11.90
C ILE A 88 -10.83 -11.06 -10.84
N ALA A 89 -11.55 -12.10 -11.25
CA ALA A 89 -12.25 -12.99 -10.33
C ALA A 89 -11.29 -13.61 -9.31
N ARG A 90 -10.09 -14.02 -9.75
CA ARG A 90 -9.05 -14.54 -8.86
C ARG A 90 -8.56 -13.47 -7.88
N LEU A 91 -8.23 -12.26 -8.36
CA LEU A 91 -7.70 -11.21 -7.49
C LEU A 91 -8.73 -10.69 -6.49
N LEU A 92 -10.03 -10.70 -6.83
CA LEU A 92 -11.10 -10.33 -5.90
C LEU A 92 -11.13 -11.22 -4.66
N ASN A 93 -10.64 -12.47 -4.73
CA ASN A 93 -10.49 -13.33 -3.55
C ASN A 93 -9.53 -12.75 -2.48
N LEU A 94 -8.64 -11.81 -2.84
CA LEU A 94 -7.79 -11.15 -1.85
C LEU A 94 -8.61 -10.29 -0.86
N THR A 95 -9.82 -9.87 -1.23
CA THR A 95 -10.71 -9.05 -0.38
C THR A 95 -11.44 -9.87 0.68
N THR A 96 -11.41 -11.21 0.58
CA THR A 96 -12.05 -12.14 1.52
C THR A 96 -11.08 -12.78 2.50
N LEU A 97 -9.79 -12.39 2.42
CA LEU A 97 -8.75 -12.90 3.31
C LEU A 97 -8.99 -12.48 4.77
N ALA A 98 -8.49 -13.32 5.67
CA ALA A 98 -8.45 -13.03 7.09
C ALA A 98 -7.76 -11.68 7.34
N PRO A 99 -8.26 -10.84 8.27
CA PRO A 99 -7.66 -9.53 8.55
C PRO A 99 -6.17 -9.58 8.89
N GLN A 100 -5.72 -10.67 9.53
CA GLN A 100 -4.32 -10.88 9.87
C GLN A 100 -3.43 -11.13 8.63
N LEU A 101 -3.97 -11.78 7.58
CA LEU A 101 -3.27 -11.93 6.30
C LEU A 101 -3.20 -10.60 5.56
N VAL A 102 -4.27 -9.82 5.57
CA VAL A 102 -4.29 -8.47 5.00
C VAL A 102 -3.23 -7.60 5.68
N ALA A 103 -3.16 -7.61 7.01
CA ALA A 103 -2.12 -6.92 7.76
C ALA A 103 -0.71 -7.43 7.38
N ALA A 104 -0.51 -8.74 7.30
CA ALA A 104 0.78 -9.31 6.93
C ALA A 104 1.23 -8.94 5.50
N ILE A 105 0.30 -8.79 4.55
CA ILE A 105 0.59 -8.27 3.20
C ILE A 105 1.02 -6.81 3.27
N LEU A 106 0.31 -5.98 4.04
CA LEU A 106 0.60 -4.55 4.15
C LEU A 106 1.92 -4.29 4.87
N ASP A 107 2.25 -5.10 5.87
CA ASP A 107 3.49 -5.00 6.66
C ASP A 107 4.67 -5.74 5.99
N ASP A 108 4.44 -6.43 4.86
CA ASP A 108 5.43 -7.25 4.16
C ASP A 108 6.10 -8.32 5.06
N THR A 109 5.31 -8.92 5.96
CA THR A 109 5.76 -9.91 6.97
C THR A 109 5.42 -11.36 6.61
N LEU A 110 4.92 -11.59 5.40
CA LEU A 110 4.64 -12.92 4.86
C LEU A 110 5.92 -13.74 4.68
N PRO A 111 5.86 -15.08 4.77
CA PRO A 111 7.00 -15.94 4.46
C PRO A 111 7.55 -15.65 3.05
N SER A 112 8.88 -15.69 2.91
CA SER A 112 9.56 -15.48 1.63
C SER A 112 9.05 -16.48 0.58
N GLY A 113 8.88 -15.99 -0.66
CA GLY A 113 8.34 -16.80 -1.75
C GLY A 113 6.81 -16.95 -1.75
N THR A 114 6.09 -16.33 -0.82
CA THR A 114 4.62 -16.22 -0.91
C THR A 114 4.24 -15.36 -2.11
N THR A 115 3.44 -15.92 -3.01
CA THR A 115 2.97 -15.25 -4.23
C THR A 115 1.51 -14.82 -4.12
N VAL A 116 1.07 -13.95 -5.03
CA VAL A 116 -0.36 -13.58 -5.15
C VAL A 116 -1.23 -14.81 -5.37
N ASN A 117 -0.77 -15.75 -6.18
CA ASN A 117 -1.54 -16.95 -6.53
C ASN A 117 -1.78 -17.86 -5.33
N ASP A 118 -0.82 -17.95 -4.40
CA ASP A 118 -0.98 -18.73 -3.16
C ASP A 118 -2.15 -18.27 -2.30
N LEU A 119 -2.48 -16.97 -2.36
CA LEU A 119 -3.54 -16.36 -1.57
C LEU A 119 -4.84 -16.16 -2.36
N ALA A 120 -4.75 -16.09 -3.68
CA ALA A 120 -5.86 -15.72 -4.55
C ALA A 120 -6.54 -16.93 -5.24
N ILE A 121 -5.84 -18.04 -5.44
CA ILE A 121 -6.42 -19.24 -6.07
C ILE A 121 -7.09 -20.09 -4.99
N ASN A 122 -8.43 -20.13 -5.04
CA ASN A 122 -9.26 -20.96 -4.14
C ASN A 122 -8.84 -20.86 -2.66
N PRO A 123 -8.81 -19.66 -2.05
CA PRO A 123 -8.50 -19.57 -0.64
C PRO A 123 -9.53 -20.35 0.19
N PRO A 124 -9.12 -21.02 1.27
CA PRO A 124 -10.05 -21.62 2.21
C PRO A 124 -11.11 -20.63 2.67
N LEU A 125 -12.36 -21.07 2.80
CA LEU A 125 -13.46 -20.20 3.24
C LEU A 125 -13.31 -19.80 4.72
N LEU A 126 -12.77 -20.69 5.54
CA LEU A 126 -12.53 -20.43 6.96
C LEU A 126 -11.21 -19.69 7.16
N TRP A 127 -11.26 -18.54 7.82
CA TRP A 127 -10.06 -17.75 8.14
C TRP A 127 -9.02 -18.52 8.96
N SER A 128 -9.44 -19.42 9.86
CA SER A 128 -8.53 -20.29 10.61
C SER A 128 -7.69 -21.19 9.68
N GLU A 129 -8.30 -21.73 8.63
CA GLU A 129 -7.60 -22.56 7.64
C GLU A 129 -6.66 -21.72 6.77
N GLN A 130 -7.04 -20.49 6.43
CA GLN A 130 -6.17 -19.55 5.72
C GLN A 130 -4.89 -19.25 6.53
N LEU A 131 -5.02 -19.03 7.84
CA LEU A 131 -3.90 -18.76 8.74
C LEU A 131 -3.01 -20.00 8.94
N ASN A 132 -3.60 -21.20 9.04
CA ASN A 132 -2.84 -22.44 9.12
C ASN A 132 -1.92 -22.63 7.90
N GLY A 133 -2.40 -22.28 6.71
CA GLY A 133 -1.58 -22.30 5.48
C GLY A 133 -0.38 -21.36 5.55
N LEU A 134 -0.54 -20.17 6.17
CA LEU A 134 0.56 -19.24 6.39
C LEU A 134 1.59 -19.78 7.40
N TYR A 135 1.13 -20.31 8.54
CA TYR A 135 2.02 -20.85 9.56
C TYR A 135 2.80 -22.07 9.06
N ALA A 136 2.18 -22.91 8.24
CA ALA A 136 2.84 -24.06 7.61
C ALA A 136 4.00 -23.64 6.67
N LYS A 137 3.89 -22.51 5.98
CA LYS A 137 4.97 -21.97 5.13
C LYS A 137 6.11 -21.34 5.93
N ARG A 138 5.84 -20.88 7.15
CA ARG A 138 6.81 -20.18 7.99
C ARG A 138 7.80 -21.12 8.69
N GLY A 139 7.46 -22.41 8.79
CA GLY A 139 8.32 -23.45 9.37
C GLY A 139 9.15 -24.26 8.35
N LYS A 140 9.17 -23.85 7.07
CA LYS A 140 9.99 -24.46 6.02
C LYS A 140 11.16 -23.57 5.64
#